data_AF-A0A9P4QV15-F1
#
_entry.id   AF-A0A9P4QV15-F1
#
_cell.length_a   1.000
_cell.length_b   1.000
_cell.length_c   1.000
_cell.angle_alpha   90.00
_cell.angle_beta   90.00
_cell.angle_gamma   90.00
#
_symmetry.space_group_name_H-M   'P 1'
#
loop_
_entity.id
_entity.type
_entity.pdbx_description
1 polymer ?
#
loop_
_entity_poly.entity_id
_entity_poly.type
_entity_poly.pdbx_seq_one_letter_code
_entity_poly.pdbx_strand_id
1 'polypeptide(L)'
;MFPAAFQIIIISTSDIPQLSQLRFLPRCLTTSIPQLDGPTQTGEAPWLAQTNVAPFAGVSYIPNTPLETQIPIPGNGNNENIFERLANLSPYFPNPRGFGVNEYPIPPGTNVSWVNMVHRHGSRYPEINGEAAERALGKKITDAKGKYNASGEMSFLSDWRFMLGAEILVPVGKQQLFDSGTLHYYQYGHLYPNNGSKIVARTTTQRRMLESAEYFLAGFFGLGWTQNATLEMVIESDGFNNSMAGYKQCNHSGWEMARAARDEWIEVYLQDAFQRIKGNISGDLDWTLMDTYNAQALCAYETVSLGFSHWCSLFTLEEWDGFEYSLDIGFQAGAGFLSPVGRAVGIGYTQEVLARMQHHVITSPTAQVNITLDNNTATFPTDQTLNFDFSHDSNIISILTAFGLTQFNGFLPTTHILRDRQFVLSYLEPFAGRLDIEVIQAPKPVNPTRSGGQIYLEGEPTDYVHFVLNQRTIPLGKSLKECGNRDDGWCEMKVFLEVQQEQIELADYDYACFGKYRDLKYGHVADGRPLGSSKSSTMDRVL
;
A
#
# COMPACT_ATOMS: atom_id res chain seq x y z
N MET A 1 -62.63 41.65 -5.49
CA MET A 1 -63.19 42.27 -4.29
C MET A 1 -62.66 41.52 -3.08
N PHE A 2 -61.79 42.18 -2.29
CA PHE A 2 -61.40 41.81 -0.91
C PHE A 2 -62.63 41.76 0.02
N PRO A 3 -62.58 41.34 1.32
CA PRO A 3 -61.42 41.12 2.23
C PRO A 3 -61.47 39.78 3.03
N ALA A 4 -60.38 39.20 3.55
CA ALA A 4 -59.48 39.56 4.67
C ALA A 4 -60.06 39.36 6.08
N ALA A 5 -59.40 38.53 6.92
CA ALA A 5 -59.19 38.76 8.35
C ALA A 5 -58.16 37.78 8.93
N PHE A 6 -57.02 38.33 9.36
CA PHE A 6 -56.10 37.72 10.33
C PHE A 6 -56.73 37.80 11.72
N GLN A 7 -56.56 36.77 12.54
CA GLN A 7 -56.81 36.84 13.97
C GLN A 7 -55.56 36.41 14.73
N ILE A 8 -54.95 37.38 15.42
CA ILE A 8 -53.88 37.18 16.40
C ILE A 8 -54.55 36.72 17.70
N ILE A 9 -54.12 35.58 18.25
CA ILE A 9 -54.40 35.18 19.63
C ILE A 9 -53.07 35.14 20.37
N ILE A 10 -52.94 36.00 21.38
CA ILE A 10 -51.88 35.98 22.39
C ILE A 10 -52.40 35.16 23.57
N ILE A 11 -51.74 34.05 23.91
CA ILE A 11 -51.87 33.34 25.20
C ILE A 11 -50.45 32.86 25.54
N SER A 12 -49.72 33.60 26.39
CA SER A 12 -49.52 33.37 27.83
C SER A 12 -48.75 32.08 28.18
N THR A 13 -47.58 32.27 28.77
CA THR A 13 -46.65 31.26 29.29
C THR A 13 -47.18 30.60 30.56
N SER A 14 -47.58 29.33 30.47
CA SER A 14 -47.44 28.32 31.52
C SER A 14 -48.04 27.00 31.03
N ASP A 15 -47.40 25.90 31.42
CA ASP A 15 -47.88 24.50 31.38
C ASP A 15 -47.46 23.63 30.17
N ILE A 16 -46.38 22.88 30.42
CA ILE A 16 -46.00 21.65 29.71
C ILE A 16 -47.00 20.55 30.08
N PRO A 17 -47.55 19.81 29.10
CA PRO A 17 -47.39 18.36 29.14
C PRO A 17 -47.03 17.70 27.78
N GLN A 18 -46.19 16.68 27.92
CA GLN A 18 -45.81 15.59 27.00
C GLN A 18 -46.63 15.40 25.71
N LEU A 19 -45.95 15.48 24.56
CA LEU A 19 -46.43 14.98 23.27
C LEU A 19 -45.59 13.76 22.83
N SER A 20 -46.17 12.59 23.07
CA SER A 20 -45.85 11.33 22.41
C SER A 20 -46.65 11.23 21.12
N GLN A 21 -46.01 11.42 19.96
CA GLN A 21 -46.49 10.89 18.68
C GLN A 21 -45.29 10.48 17.82
N LEU A 22 -44.77 9.28 18.10
CA LEU A 22 -43.98 8.51 17.14
C LEU A 22 -44.87 8.17 15.94
N ARG A 23 -44.59 8.76 14.78
CA ARG A 23 -44.92 8.11 13.51
C ARG A 23 -43.89 7.02 13.29
N PHE A 24 -44.35 5.78 13.35
CA PHE A 24 -43.60 4.58 13.01
C PHE A 24 -43.19 4.62 11.53
N LEU A 25 -41.92 4.91 11.25
CA LEU A 25 -41.27 4.37 10.06
C LEU A 25 -40.84 2.93 10.38
N PRO A 26 -41.11 1.93 9.51
CA PRO A 26 -40.64 0.58 9.74
C PRO A 26 -39.12 0.57 9.88
N ARG A 27 -38.61 -0.07 10.94
CA ARG A 27 -37.18 -0.24 11.27
C ARG A 27 -36.35 -0.96 10.19
N CYS A 28 -36.94 -1.37 9.08
CA CYS A 28 -36.29 -2.08 7.99
C CYS A 28 -35.60 -1.17 6.95
N LEU A 29 -35.59 0.15 7.14
CA LEU A 29 -35.14 1.12 6.11
C LEU A 29 -34.08 2.13 6.60
N THR A 30 -33.38 1.87 7.70
CA THR A 30 -32.34 2.79 8.20
C THR A 30 -31.03 2.05 8.46
N THR A 31 -30.02 2.29 7.63
CA THR A 31 -28.65 1.72 7.74
C THR A 31 -27.56 2.78 7.95
N SER A 32 -27.83 3.92 8.59
CA SER A 32 -26.79 4.92 8.84
C SER A 32 -27.06 5.80 10.06
N ILE A 33 -26.04 5.94 10.92
CA ILE A 33 -25.93 7.03 11.90
C ILE A 33 -25.17 8.18 11.19
N PRO A 34 -25.64 9.44 11.26
CA PRO A 34 -24.98 10.57 10.61
C PRO A 34 -23.97 11.24 11.56
N GLN A 35 -22.75 11.58 11.10
CA GLN A 35 -22.03 12.80 11.54
C GLN A 35 -20.66 13.03 10.86
N LEU A 36 -20.56 14.17 10.17
CA LEU A 36 -19.37 15.03 10.00
C LEU A 36 -18.15 14.49 9.20
N ASP A 37 -18.39 13.89 8.04
CA ASP A 37 -17.34 13.82 7.02
C ASP A 37 -17.24 15.18 6.29
N GLY A 38 -16.02 15.73 6.18
CA GLY A 38 -15.73 16.87 5.29
C GLY A 38 -16.06 16.54 3.81
N PRO A 39 -16.00 17.52 2.89
CA PRO A 39 -16.42 17.31 1.51
C PRO A 39 -15.60 16.18 0.87
N THR A 40 -16.30 15.14 0.38
CA THR A 40 -15.70 14.06 -0.40
C THR A 40 -16.34 14.03 -1.78
N GLN A 41 -15.53 14.26 -2.82
CA GLN A 41 -15.96 14.19 -4.22
C GLN A 41 -15.81 12.74 -4.72
N THR A 42 -16.93 12.10 -5.05
CA THR A 42 -16.97 10.78 -5.66
C THR A 42 -16.99 10.94 -7.19
N GLY A 43 -16.37 9.99 -7.92
CA GLY A 43 -16.44 9.93 -9.39
C GLY A 43 -17.78 9.33 -9.89
N GLU A 44 -17.96 9.29 -11.21
CA GLU A 44 -19.10 8.59 -11.84
C GLU A 44 -19.06 7.08 -11.55
N ALA A 45 -20.23 6.43 -11.45
CA ALA A 45 -20.30 4.99 -11.23
C ALA A 45 -19.82 4.20 -12.47
N PRO A 46 -19.01 3.13 -12.31
CA PRO A 46 -18.54 2.32 -13.44
C PRO A 46 -19.71 1.66 -14.19
N TRP A 47 -19.63 1.63 -15.53
CA TRP A 47 -20.73 1.21 -16.42
C TRP A 47 -20.37 0.04 -17.35
N LEU A 48 -19.62 -0.93 -16.81
CA LEU A 48 -19.01 -2.02 -17.57
C LEU A 48 -20.00 -2.81 -18.45
N ALA A 49 -21.25 -2.96 -18.02
CA ALA A 49 -22.27 -3.67 -18.81
C ALA A 49 -22.60 -3.01 -20.18
N GLN A 50 -22.29 -1.74 -20.37
CA GLN A 50 -22.49 -1.02 -21.64
C GLN A 50 -21.19 -0.60 -22.34
N THR A 51 -20.05 -0.62 -21.64
CA THR A 51 -18.73 -0.30 -22.19
C THR A 51 -17.86 -1.54 -22.47
N ASN A 52 -18.32 -2.74 -22.10
CA ASN A 52 -17.61 -3.98 -22.41
C ASN A 52 -17.58 -4.24 -23.93
N VAL A 53 -16.38 -4.23 -24.50
CA VAL A 53 -16.12 -4.41 -25.93
C VAL A 53 -15.82 -5.87 -26.34
N ALA A 54 -15.90 -6.85 -25.43
CA ALA A 54 -15.56 -8.25 -25.69
C ALA A 54 -16.79 -9.21 -25.68
N PRO A 55 -16.75 -10.28 -26.50
CA PRO A 55 -16.08 -11.48 -26.00
C PRO A 55 -15.00 -11.99 -26.96
N PHE A 56 -13.83 -12.32 -26.43
CA PHE A 56 -12.83 -13.16 -27.11
C PHE A 56 -12.71 -14.52 -26.40
N ALA A 57 -12.33 -15.53 -27.18
CA ALA A 57 -12.46 -16.94 -26.80
C ALA A 57 -11.49 -17.34 -25.68
N GLY A 58 -12.05 -17.82 -24.56
CA GLY A 58 -11.32 -18.51 -23.50
C GLY A 58 -12.25 -19.47 -22.75
N VAL A 59 -11.90 -20.76 -22.74
CA VAL A 59 -12.63 -21.84 -22.06
C VAL A 59 -12.15 -21.98 -20.61
N SER A 60 -12.85 -21.32 -19.69
CA SER A 60 -13.07 -21.65 -18.28
C SER A 60 -13.98 -20.56 -17.71
N TYR A 61 -14.84 -20.86 -16.73
CA TYR A 61 -15.62 -19.83 -16.05
C TYR A 61 -14.66 -18.86 -15.34
N ILE A 62 -14.43 -17.70 -15.94
CA ILE A 62 -13.82 -16.55 -15.28
C ILE A 62 -15.01 -15.80 -14.67
N PRO A 63 -15.14 -15.70 -13.32
CA PRO A 63 -16.21 -14.91 -12.71
C PRO A 63 -16.16 -13.48 -13.26
N ASN A 64 -17.30 -12.80 -13.31
CA ASN A 64 -17.32 -11.42 -13.80
C ASN A 64 -16.37 -10.56 -12.95
N THR A 65 -15.29 -10.08 -13.54
CA THR A 65 -14.42 -9.08 -12.92
C THR A 65 -14.95 -7.70 -13.30
N PRO A 66 -15.01 -6.73 -12.36
CA PRO A 66 -15.42 -5.36 -12.66
C PRO A 66 -14.36 -4.59 -13.46
N LEU A 67 -13.15 -5.15 -13.63
CA LEU A 67 -12.06 -4.57 -14.42
C LEU A 67 -11.93 -5.34 -15.74
N GLU A 68 -12.04 -4.64 -16.87
CA GLU A 68 -11.69 -5.16 -18.19
C GLU A 68 -10.18 -5.04 -18.37
N THR A 69 -9.50 -6.18 -18.26
CA THR A 69 -8.04 -6.27 -18.36
C THR A 69 -7.57 -6.89 -19.69
N GLN A 70 -8.49 -7.36 -20.55
CA GLN A 70 -8.16 -7.91 -21.86
C GLN A 70 -8.13 -6.79 -22.91
N ILE A 71 -7.03 -6.05 -22.95
CA ILE A 71 -6.80 -4.97 -23.91
C ILE A 71 -5.67 -5.37 -24.86
N PRO A 72 -5.80 -5.20 -26.19
CA PRO A 72 -4.69 -5.41 -27.10
C PRO A 72 -3.55 -4.42 -26.79
N ILE A 73 -2.38 -4.95 -26.44
CA ILE A 73 -1.18 -4.14 -26.14
C ILE A 73 -0.14 -4.33 -27.25
N PRO A 74 0.29 -3.25 -27.93
CA PRO A 74 1.35 -3.33 -28.93
C PRO A 74 2.63 -3.97 -28.37
N GLY A 75 3.22 -4.91 -29.12
CA GLY A 75 4.44 -5.61 -28.72
C GLY A 75 4.25 -6.74 -27.68
N ASN A 76 3.03 -6.98 -27.20
CA ASN A 76 2.73 -8.03 -26.22
C ASN A 76 2.52 -9.42 -26.87
N GLY A 77 3.58 -9.99 -27.45
CA GLY A 77 3.52 -11.30 -28.13
C GLY A 77 3.32 -12.51 -27.20
N ASN A 78 3.55 -12.34 -25.90
CA ASN A 78 3.51 -13.41 -24.89
C ASN A 78 2.25 -13.36 -24.01
N ASN A 79 1.27 -12.50 -24.32
CA ASN A 79 0.05 -12.30 -23.53
C ASN A 79 0.33 -11.94 -22.06
N GLU A 80 1.31 -11.09 -21.82
CA GLU A 80 1.66 -10.60 -20.49
C GLU A 80 0.62 -9.61 -19.95
N ASN A 81 0.44 -9.58 -18.64
CA ASN A 81 -0.54 -8.72 -17.98
C ASN A 81 0.07 -7.36 -17.63
N ILE A 82 -0.30 -6.29 -18.35
CA ILE A 82 0.21 -4.94 -18.05
C ILE A 82 -0.25 -4.40 -16.70
N PHE A 83 -1.33 -4.94 -16.11
CA PHE A 83 -1.79 -4.55 -14.78
C PHE A 83 -0.88 -5.06 -13.67
N GLU A 84 0.12 -5.87 -14.00
CA GLU A 84 1.24 -6.28 -13.14
C GLU A 84 2.48 -5.40 -13.36
N ARG A 85 2.36 -4.32 -14.16
CA ARG A 85 3.44 -3.40 -14.56
C ARG A 85 3.06 -1.92 -14.32
N LEU A 86 2.11 -1.69 -13.41
CA LEU A 86 1.65 -0.34 -13.02
C LEU A 86 2.26 0.09 -11.67
N ALA A 87 3.33 -0.58 -11.24
CA ALA A 87 4.04 -0.38 -9.98
C ALA A 87 3.07 -0.40 -8.79
N ASN A 88 3.15 0.59 -7.90
CA ASN A 88 2.23 0.74 -6.77
C ASN A 88 0.78 1.08 -7.19
N LEU A 89 0.49 1.32 -8.48
CA LEU A 89 -0.87 1.54 -8.97
C LEU A 89 -1.53 0.26 -9.50
N SER A 90 -0.78 -0.86 -9.50
CA SER A 90 -1.31 -2.16 -9.87
C SER A 90 -2.42 -2.58 -8.90
N PRO A 91 -3.58 -3.09 -9.38
CA PRO A 91 -4.49 -3.86 -8.54
C PRO A 91 -3.75 -5.00 -7.85
N TYR A 92 -4.23 -5.49 -6.70
CA TYR A 92 -3.53 -6.57 -6.00
C TYR A 92 -3.36 -7.83 -6.86
N PHE A 93 -2.15 -8.37 -6.89
CA PHE A 93 -1.82 -9.71 -7.35
C PHE A 93 -0.67 -10.27 -6.49
N PRO A 94 -0.59 -11.59 -6.30
CA PRO A 94 0.56 -12.20 -5.64
C PRO A 94 1.79 -12.08 -6.54
N ASN A 95 2.97 -11.81 -5.97
CA ASN A 95 4.20 -11.69 -6.76
C ASN A 95 4.42 -12.99 -7.59
N PRO A 96 4.43 -12.90 -8.94
CA PRO A 96 4.42 -14.08 -9.81
C PRO A 96 5.77 -14.81 -9.82
N ARG A 97 6.86 -14.10 -9.51
CA ARG A 97 8.23 -14.67 -9.51
C ARG A 97 8.70 -15.11 -8.12
N GLY A 98 8.02 -14.67 -7.06
CA GLY A 98 8.48 -14.86 -5.68
C GLY A 98 9.76 -14.09 -5.37
N PHE A 99 10.42 -14.44 -4.26
CA PHE A 99 11.69 -13.82 -3.82
C PHE A 99 12.89 -14.78 -3.88
N GLY A 100 12.77 -15.81 -4.73
CA GLY A 100 13.82 -16.78 -5.00
C GLY A 100 14.03 -17.79 -3.87
N VAL A 101 12.95 -18.19 -3.19
CA VAL A 101 12.84 -19.40 -2.36
C VAL A 101 11.54 -20.13 -2.72
N ASN A 102 11.47 -21.40 -2.34
CA ASN A 102 10.28 -22.22 -2.56
C ASN A 102 9.27 -21.99 -1.42
N GLU A 103 7.99 -22.03 -1.76
CA GLU A 103 6.91 -22.02 -0.78
C GLU A 103 6.77 -23.43 -0.20
N TYR A 104 6.90 -23.57 1.13
CA TYR A 104 6.76 -24.85 1.82
C TYR A 104 5.56 -24.85 2.76
N PRO A 105 4.85 -25.99 2.90
CA PRO A 105 3.84 -26.13 3.94
C PRO A 105 4.49 -26.16 5.33
N ILE A 106 3.72 -25.70 6.32
CA ILE A 106 4.08 -25.83 7.73
C ILE A 106 4.31 -27.32 8.08
N PRO A 107 5.44 -27.67 8.72
CA PRO A 107 5.72 -29.04 9.12
C PRO A 107 4.66 -29.65 10.06
N PRO A 108 4.44 -30.98 10.04
CA PRO A 108 3.54 -31.63 10.99
C PRO A 108 3.96 -31.40 12.45
N GLY A 109 3.05 -30.91 13.29
CA GLY A 109 3.31 -30.59 14.70
C GLY A 109 3.88 -29.19 14.94
N THR A 110 4.23 -28.46 13.87
CA THR A 110 4.54 -27.03 13.92
C THR A 110 3.25 -26.22 13.80
N ASN A 111 3.19 -25.05 14.44
CA ASN A 111 2.05 -24.15 14.34
C ASN A 111 2.50 -22.71 14.15
N VAL A 112 1.80 -21.95 13.31
CA VAL A 112 1.85 -20.48 13.34
C VAL A 112 1.13 -20.07 14.62
N SER A 113 1.83 -19.42 15.55
CA SER A 113 1.33 -19.07 16.89
C SER A 113 0.98 -17.58 17.03
N TRP A 114 1.50 -16.75 16.13
CA TRP A 114 1.32 -15.29 16.16
C TRP A 114 1.50 -14.73 14.75
N VAL A 115 0.73 -13.70 14.41
CA VAL A 115 0.88 -12.95 13.17
C VAL A 115 0.75 -11.45 13.44
N ASN A 116 1.57 -10.68 12.74
CA ASN A 116 1.46 -9.24 12.64
C ASN A 116 1.48 -8.82 11.18
N MET A 117 0.35 -8.32 10.72
CA MET A 117 0.14 -7.83 9.36
C MET A 117 0.24 -6.32 9.33
N VAL A 118 0.97 -5.78 8.35
CA VAL A 118 0.81 -4.39 7.90
C VAL A 118 0.28 -4.38 6.46
N HIS A 119 -0.88 -3.75 6.26
CA HIS A 119 -1.63 -3.83 5.01
C HIS A 119 -1.82 -2.45 4.39
N ARG A 120 -1.49 -2.31 3.10
CA ARG A 120 -1.74 -1.10 2.34
C ARG A 120 -3.23 -0.91 2.05
N HIS A 121 -3.70 0.32 1.93
CA HIS A 121 -5.05 0.55 1.42
C HIS A 121 -5.32 -0.12 0.05
N GLY A 122 -6.59 -0.35 -0.24
CA GLY A 122 -7.04 -0.87 -1.54
C GLY A 122 -6.90 0.14 -2.67
N SER A 123 -7.32 -0.27 -3.87
CA SER A 123 -7.39 0.62 -5.02
C SER A 123 -8.21 1.87 -4.70
N ARG A 124 -7.75 3.02 -5.16
CA ARG A 124 -8.34 4.33 -4.84
C ARG A 124 -8.37 5.24 -6.05
N TYR A 125 -9.10 6.35 -5.91
CA TYR A 125 -8.96 7.48 -6.82
C TYR A 125 -7.60 8.20 -6.65
N PRO A 126 -7.16 9.01 -7.63
CA PRO A 126 -5.97 9.83 -7.51
C PRO A 126 -6.03 10.80 -6.33
N GLU A 127 -4.86 11.21 -5.85
CA GLU A 127 -4.75 12.25 -4.83
C GLU A 127 -5.37 13.57 -5.30
N ILE A 128 -5.84 14.40 -4.37
CA ILE A 128 -6.52 15.68 -4.66
C ILE A 128 -5.56 16.80 -5.01
N ASN A 129 -4.28 16.66 -4.66
CA ASN A 129 -3.28 17.67 -4.98
C ASN A 129 -3.26 17.91 -6.51
N GLY A 130 -3.10 19.18 -6.91
CA GLY A 130 -3.13 19.57 -8.32
C GLY A 130 -1.92 19.11 -9.12
N GLU A 131 -0.91 18.55 -8.45
CA GLU A 131 0.31 18.00 -9.03
C GLU A 131 0.22 16.50 -9.33
N ALA A 132 -0.84 15.82 -8.87
CA ALA A 132 -1.11 14.43 -9.25
C ALA A 132 -1.19 14.32 -10.78
N ALA A 133 -0.40 13.39 -11.33
CA ALA A 133 -0.19 13.18 -12.76
C ALA A 133 -1.50 13.20 -13.57
N GLU A 134 -2.49 12.44 -13.11
CA GLU A 134 -3.77 12.24 -13.76
C GLU A 134 -4.61 13.52 -13.79
N ARG A 135 -4.59 14.27 -12.68
CA ARG A 135 -5.33 15.54 -12.57
C ARG A 135 -4.68 16.64 -13.37
N ALA A 136 -3.36 16.71 -13.39
CA ALA A 136 -2.62 17.69 -14.18
C ALA A 136 -2.99 17.56 -15.67
N LEU A 137 -2.93 16.33 -16.20
CA LEU A 137 -3.31 16.06 -17.58
C LEU A 137 -4.82 16.23 -17.81
N GLY A 138 -5.66 15.71 -16.92
CA GLY A 138 -7.11 15.82 -17.05
C GLY A 138 -7.60 17.26 -17.04
N LYS A 139 -7.01 18.12 -16.21
CA LYS A 139 -7.27 19.56 -16.19
C LYS A 139 -6.84 20.20 -17.50
N LYS A 140 -5.62 19.91 -17.98
CA LYS A 140 -5.09 20.46 -19.23
C LYS A 140 -5.97 20.13 -20.44
N ILE A 141 -6.39 18.87 -20.58
CA ILE A 141 -7.29 18.43 -21.65
C ILE A 141 -8.66 19.11 -21.52
N THR A 142 -9.18 19.24 -20.30
CA THR A 142 -10.47 19.90 -20.04
C THR A 142 -10.44 21.38 -20.42
N ASP A 143 -9.38 22.12 -20.06
CA ASP A 143 -9.23 23.55 -20.37
C ASP A 143 -9.01 23.83 -21.87
N ALA A 144 -8.48 22.84 -22.60
CA ALA A 144 -8.25 22.88 -24.04
C ALA A 144 -9.44 22.37 -24.87
N LYS A 145 -10.53 21.91 -24.24
CA LYS A 145 -11.67 21.30 -24.94
C LYS A 145 -12.23 22.21 -26.04
N GLY A 146 -12.35 21.66 -27.25
CA GLY A 146 -12.82 22.37 -28.43
C GLY A 146 -11.75 23.23 -29.14
N LYS A 147 -10.50 23.26 -28.65
CA LYS A 147 -9.39 24.01 -29.25
C LYS A 147 -8.35 23.12 -29.95
N TYR A 148 -8.45 21.81 -29.80
CA TYR A 148 -7.59 20.83 -30.45
C TYR A 148 -8.42 19.78 -31.20
N ASN A 149 -7.77 19.05 -32.09
CA ASN A 149 -8.31 17.88 -32.76
C ASN A 149 -7.36 16.69 -32.57
N ALA A 150 -7.90 15.55 -32.18
CA ALA A 150 -7.16 14.31 -31.97
C ALA A 150 -7.57 13.25 -33.00
N SER A 151 -6.63 12.44 -33.44
CA SER A 151 -6.80 11.46 -34.51
C SER A 151 -6.12 10.13 -34.18
N GLY A 152 -6.31 9.12 -35.04
CA GLY A 152 -5.73 7.79 -34.81
C GLY A 152 -6.16 7.20 -33.47
N GLU A 153 -5.21 6.66 -32.71
CA GLU A 153 -5.46 6.07 -31.38
C GLU A 153 -5.91 7.09 -30.33
N MET A 154 -5.69 8.40 -30.57
CA MET A 154 -6.13 9.48 -29.68
C MET A 154 -7.54 9.99 -30.00
N SER A 155 -8.25 9.41 -30.97
CA SER A 155 -9.57 9.90 -31.40
C SER A 155 -10.62 9.91 -30.28
N PHE A 156 -10.47 9.05 -29.26
CA PHE A 156 -11.36 9.01 -28.10
C PHE A 156 -11.41 10.34 -27.31
N LEU A 157 -10.39 11.20 -27.46
CA LEU A 157 -10.34 12.50 -26.79
C LEU A 157 -11.48 13.46 -27.18
N SER A 158 -12.15 13.24 -28.32
CA SER A 158 -13.34 14.03 -28.70
C SER A 158 -14.44 13.98 -27.65
N ASP A 159 -14.63 12.80 -27.06
CA ASP A 159 -15.71 12.49 -26.14
C ASP A 159 -15.21 12.23 -24.72
N TRP A 160 -13.90 12.10 -24.54
CA TRP A 160 -13.28 11.92 -23.25
C TRP A 160 -13.56 13.10 -22.31
N ARG A 161 -13.75 12.76 -21.04
CA ARG A 161 -13.92 13.71 -19.93
C ARG A 161 -13.26 13.12 -18.69
N PHE A 162 -12.67 13.95 -17.85
CA PHE A 162 -12.11 13.50 -16.59
C PHE A 162 -13.24 13.09 -15.63
N MET A 163 -13.36 11.80 -15.33
CA MET A 163 -14.44 11.23 -14.49
C MET A 163 -13.98 10.77 -13.10
N LEU A 164 -12.69 10.92 -12.78
CA LEU A 164 -12.12 10.40 -11.55
C LEU A 164 -12.48 11.27 -10.34
N GLY A 165 -12.92 10.62 -9.25
CA GLY A 165 -13.03 11.20 -7.92
C GLY A 165 -11.66 11.46 -7.29
N ALA A 166 -11.58 11.63 -5.97
CA ALA A 166 -10.33 11.92 -5.26
C ALA A 166 -10.15 11.12 -3.97
N GLU A 167 -8.90 10.71 -3.67
CA GLU A 167 -8.39 10.18 -2.39
C GLU A 167 -8.97 8.84 -1.89
N ILE A 168 -10.28 8.64 -2.01
CA ILE A 168 -11.03 7.55 -1.40
C ILE A 168 -10.92 6.25 -2.18
N LEU A 169 -11.24 5.14 -1.52
CA LEU A 169 -11.29 3.82 -2.16
C LEU A 169 -12.34 3.78 -3.27
N VAL A 170 -11.99 3.14 -4.38
CA VAL A 170 -12.93 2.75 -5.44
C VAL A 170 -13.60 1.42 -5.06
N PRO A 171 -14.73 1.03 -5.67
CA PRO A 171 -15.42 -0.22 -5.33
C PRO A 171 -14.52 -1.47 -5.39
N VAL A 172 -13.64 -1.60 -6.40
CA VAL A 172 -12.73 -2.75 -6.47
C VAL A 172 -11.69 -2.73 -5.34
N GLY A 173 -11.31 -1.55 -4.84
CA GLY A 173 -10.42 -1.41 -3.69
C GLY A 173 -11.05 -1.93 -2.40
N LYS A 174 -12.35 -1.72 -2.24
CA LYS A 174 -13.12 -2.26 -1.11
C LYS A 174 -13.22 -3.77 -1.19
N GLN A 175 -13.48 -4.29 -2.38
CA GLN A 175 -13.50 -5.74 -2.65
C GLN A 175 -12.14 -6.38 -2.36
N GLN A 176 -11.03 -5.80 -2.83
CA GLN A 176 -9.67 -6.29 -2.57
C GLN A 176 -9.40 -6.48 -1.07
N LEU A 177 -9.86 -5.55 -0.23
CA LEU A 177 -9.66 -5.59 1.22
C LEU A 177 -10.56 -6.63 1.88
N PHE A 178 -11.81 -6.75 1.44
CA PHE A 178 -12.71 -7.80 1.90
C PHE A 178 -12.18 -9.20 1.54
N ASP A 179 -11.77 -9.40 0.29
CA ASP A 179 -11.18 -10.65 -0.19
C ASP A 179 -9.89 -10.99 0.57
N SER A 180 -9.05 -9.99 0.84
CA SER A 180 -7.86 -10.13 1.69
C SER A 180 -8.23 -10.57 3.10
N GLY A 181 -9.22 -9.94 3.74
CA GLY A 181 -9.71 -10.34 5.06
C GLY A 181 -10.25 -11.77 5.09
N THR A 182 -11.03 -12.17 4.08
CA THR A 182 -11.52 -13.55 3.94
C THR A 182 -10.38 -14.54 3.77
N LEU A 183 -9.38 -14.23 2.93
CA LEU A 183 -8.18 -15.06 2.78
C LEU A 183 -7.44 -15.22 4.11
N HIS A 184 -7.22 -14.13 4.85
CA HIS A 184 -6.53 -14.15 6.13
C HIS A 184 -7.30 -14.95 7.18
N TYR A 185 -8.64 -14.98 7.15
CA TYR A 185 -9.42 -15.85 8.03
C TYR A 185 -9.10 -17.33 7.79
N TYR A 186 -8.98 -17.76 6.53
CA TYR A 186 -8.60 -19.14 6.22
C TYR A 186 -7.15 -19.47 6.59
N GLN A 187 -6.25 -18.47 6.59
CA GLN A 187 -4.84 -18.66 6.95
C GLN A 187 -4.60 -18.64 8.46
N TYR A 188 -5.23 -17.70 9.17
CA TYR A 188 -4.86 -17.34 10.55
C TYR A 188 -6.07 -17.27 11.50
N GLY A 189 -7.28 -17.57 11.05
CA GLY A 189 -8.50 -17.47 11.87
C GLY A 189 -8.45 -18.32 13.14
N HIS A 190 -7.65 -19.40 13.16
CA HIS A 190 -7.44 -20.24 14.35
C HIS A 190 -6.69 -19.54 15.48
N LEU A 191 -5.97 -18.45 15.20
CA LEU A 191 -5.26 -17.64 16.20
C LEU A 191 -6.22 -16.77 17.02
N TYR A 192 -7.44 -16.52 16.51
CA TYR A 192 -8.42 -15.75 17.26
C TYR A 192 -8.92 -16.57 18.46
N PRO A 193 -8.78 -16.09 19.72
CA PRO A 193 -9.06 -16.89 20.90
C PRO A 193 -10.55 -17.27 21.07
N ASN A 194 -11.46 -16.57 20.39
CA ASN A 194 -12.91 -16.81 20.39
C ASN A 194 -13.54 -16.99 21.80
N ASN A 195 -13.01 -16.27 22.79
CA ASN A 195 -13.46 -16.32 24.19
C ASN A 195 -14.30 -15.09 24.60
N GLY A 196 -14.71 -14.28 23.62
CA GLY A 196 -15.43 -13.01 23.83
C GLY A 196 -14.54 -11.78 23.98
N SER A 197 -13.20 -11.93 23.96
CA SER A 197 -12.29 -10.78 23.89
C SER A 197 -12.26 -10.15 22.51
N LYS A 198 -11.91 -8.86 22.46
CA LYS A 198 -11.64 -8.14 21.22
C LYS A 198 -10.15 -8.02 21.00
N ILE A 199 -9.73 -8.19 19.75
CA ILE A 199 -8.39 -7.74 19.34
C ILE A 199 -8.37 -6.22 19.18
N VAL A 200 -7.19 -5.61 19.25
CA VAL A 200 -6.95 -4.24 18.81
C VAL A 200 -6.30 -4.29 17.43
N ALA A 201 -7.00 -3.75 16.43
CA ALA A 201 -6.47 -3.45 15.11
C ALA A 201 -6.18 -1.95 15.04
N ARG A 202 -5.22 -1.51 14.21
CA ARG A 202 -4.84 -0.09 14.11
C ARG A 202 -4.85 0.41 12.68
N THR A 203 -5.25 1.65 12.48
CA THR A 203 -5.23 2.33 11.18
C THR A 203 -4.89 3.80 11.36
N THR A 204 -4.70 4.51 10.26
CA THR A 204 -4.50 5.96 10.29
C THR A 204 -5.81 6.72 10.02
N THR A 205 -5.87 8.01 10.40
CA THR A 205 -7.10 8.82 10.26
C THR A 205 -7.49 9.20 8.83
N GLN A 206 -6.75 8.77 7.81
CA GLN A 206 -7.18 9.02 6.44
C GLN A 206 -8.37 8.13 6.06
N ARG A 207 -9.37 8.70 5.37
CA ARG A 207 -10.60 7.98 5.02
C ARG A 207 -10.36 6.66 4.28
N ARG A 208 -9.43 6.63 3.32
CA ARG A 208 -9.08 5.39 2.59
C ARG A 208 -8.47 4.33 3.51
N MET A 209 -7.77 4.74 4.56
CA MET A 209 -7.13 3.85 5.53
C MET A 209 -8.15 3.27 6.49
N LEU A 210 -9.05 4.12 7.01
CA LEU A 210 -10.18 3.68 7.82
C LEU A 210 -11.05 2.68 7.05
N GLU A 211 -11.53 3.04 5.85
CA GLU A 211 -12.37 2.13 5.06
C GLU A 211 -11.62 0.82 4.74
N SER A 212 -10.32 0.87 4.45
CA SER A 212 -9.53 -0.35 4.20
C SER A 212 -9.54 -1.30 5.40
N ALA A 213 -9.30 -0.77 6.60
CA ALA A 213 -9.36 -1.54 7.83
C ALA A 213 -10.74 -2.17 8.05
N GLU A 214 -11.80 -1.40 7.84
CA GLU A 214 -13.18 -1.87 8.01
C GLU A 214 -13.55 -2.97 7.01
N TYR A 215 -13.20 -2.84 5.72
CA TYR A 215 -13.48 -3.87 4.71
C TYR A 215 -12.69 -5.15 4.98
N PHE A 216 -11.42 -5.03 5.40
CA PHE A 216 -10.63 -6.20 5.81
C PHE A 216 -11.24 -6.90 7.03
N LEU A 217 -11.55 -6.15 8.09
CA LEU A 217 -12.15 -6.71 9.30
C LEU A 217 -13.53 -7.32 9.02
N ALA A 218 -14.30 -6.73 8.10
CA ALA A 218 -15.55 -7.31 7.61
C ALA A 218 -15.34 -8.61 6.83
N GLY A 219 -14.27 -8.71 6.03
CA GLY A 219 -13.89 -9.94 5.34
C GLY A 219 -13.42 -11.04 6.30
N PHE A 220 -12.74 -10.68 7.38
CA PHE A 220 -12.18 -11.61 8.36
C PHE A 220 -13.20 -12.08 9.41
N PHE A 221 -13.93 -11.15 10.04
CA PHE A 221 -14.90 -11.45 11.13
C PHE A 221 -16.37 -11.39 10.69
N GLY A 222 -16.66 -10.89 9.49
CA GLY A 222 -18.02 -10.59 9.04
C GLY A 222 -18.47 -9.15 9.35
N LEU A 223 -19.66 -8.76 8.89
CA LEU A 223 -20.19 -7.39 9.05
C LEU A 223 -20.36 -6.94 10.52
N GLY A 224 -20.39 -7.89 11.46
CA GLY A 224 -20.43 -7.64 12.91
C GLY A 224 -19.05 -7.52 13.57
N TRP A 225 -17.97 -7.30 12.79
CA TRP A 225 -16.57 -7.35 13.26
C TRP A 225 -16.27 -6.52 14.51
N THR A 226 -17.04 -5.46 14.76
CA THR A 226 -16.90 -4.62 15.98
C THR A 226 -17.16 -5.38 17.28
N GLN A 227 -17.73 -6.59 17.22
CA GLN A 227 -17.85 -7.50 18.36
C GLN A 227 -16.53 -8.23 18.67
N ASN A 228 -15.66 -8.39 17.68
CA ASN A 228 -14.42 -9.17 17.73
C ASN A 228 -13.15 -8.31 17.69
N ALA A 229 -13.24 -7.06 17.24
CA ALA A 229 -12.12 -6.13 17.18
C ALA A 229 -12.52 -4.70 17.61
N THR A 230 -11.57 -4.00 18.19
CA THR A 230 -11.57 -2.54 18.37
C THR A 230 -10.59 -1.96 17.36
N LEU A 231 -11.00 -0.93 16.63
CA LEU A 231 -10.14 -0.25 15.66
C LEU A 231 -9.62 1.05 16.28
N GLU A 232 -8.32 1.09 16.55
CA GLU A 232 -7.61 2.30 16.96
C GLU A 232 -7.26 3.13 15.72
N MET A 233 -7.60 4.42 15.75
CA MET A 233 -7.25 5.37 14.69
C MET A 233 -6.16 6.30 15.20
N VAL A 234 -4.96 6.19 14.61
CA VAL A 234 -3.82 7.05 14.92
C VAL A 234 -3.82 8.26 13.98
N ILE A 235 -3.70 9.46 14.55
CA ILE A 235 -3.76 10.71 13.79
C ILE A 235 -2.63 10.73 12.76
N GLU A 236 -3.00 10.94 11.50
CA GLU A 236 -2.06 11.14 10.40
C GLU A 236 -2.04 12.61 10.01
N SER A 237 -1.17 13.36 10.68
CA SER A 237 -0.92 14.78 10.42
C SER A 237 0.51 15.10 10.83
N ASP A 238 1.07 16.13 10.22
CA ASP A 238 2.40 16.64 10.59
C ASP A 238 2.42 16.98 12.09
N GLY A 239 3.49 16.60 12.78
CA GLY A 239 3.66 16.83 14.22
C GLY A 239 3.00 15.79 15.14
N PHE A 240 2.28 14.80 14.61
CA PHE A 240 1.71 13.69 15.40
C PHE A 240 2.55 12.41 15.28
N ASN A 241 2.84 11.78 16.42
CA ASN A 241 3.53 10.49 16.47
C ASN A 241 2.64 9.38 15.89
N ASN A 242 3.06 8.81 14.77
CA ASN A 242 2.38 7.73 14.09
C ASN A 242 3.40 6.86 13.32
N SER A 243 3.64 5.64 13.82
CA SER A 243 4.56 4.67 13.21
C SER A 243 4.04 4.09 11.88
N MET A 244 2.74 4.12 11.63
CA MET A 244 2.11 3.69 10.37
C MET A 244 2.12 4.79 9.29
N ALA A 245 2.59 5.99 9.62
CA ALA A 245 2.81 7.10 8.70
C ALA A 245 4.04 7.92 9.14
N GLY A 246 5.17 7.23 9.34
CA GLY A 246 6.36 7.79 9.99
C GLY A 246 6.97 9.00 9.29
N TYR A 247 6.68 9.16 7.99
CA TYR A 247 7.08 10.33 7.20
C TYR A 247 6.44 11.64 7.69
N LYS A 248 5.34 11.58 8.46
CA LYS A 248 4.69 12.76 9.07
C LYS A 248 5.47 13.37 10.24
N GLN A 249 6.48 12.66 10.75
CA GLN A 249 7.37 13.13 11.82
C GLN A 249 8.83 13.23 11.38
N CYS A 250 9.10 13.24 10.08
CA CYS A 250 10.46 13.39 9.56
C CYS A 250 10.56 14.70 8.79
N ASN A 251 11.43 15.63 9.22
CA ASN A 251 11.58 16.92 8.54
C ASN A 251 12.30 16.78 7.20
N HIS A 252 13.22 15.82 7.12
CA HIS A 252 13.92 15.47 5.88
C HIS A 252 13.10 14.51 5.03
N SER A 253 13.25 14.61 3.71
CA SER A 253 12.50 13.81 2.75
C SER A 253 13.35 13.41 1.55
N GLY A 254 13.21 12.16 1.10
CA GLY A 254 13.82 11.68 -0.14
C GLY A 254 13.01 12.00 -1.40
N TRP A 255 11.79 12.53 -1.28
CA TRP A 255 10.85 12.63 -2.39
C TRP A 255 11.23 13.65 -3.47
N GLU A 256 11.98 14.69 -3.14
CA GLU A 256 12.50 15.63 -4.14
C GLU A 256 13.56 14.96 -5.02
N MET A 257 14.53 14.28 -4.40
CA MET A 257 15.52 13.46 -5.10
C MET A 257 14.85 12.36 -5.94
N ALA A 258 13.82 11.72 -5.39
CA ALA A 258 13.04 10.71 -6.10
C ALA A 258 12.38 11.23 -7.37
N ARG A 259 11.76 12.43 -7.32
CA ARG A 259 11.18 13.07 -8.50
C ARG A 259 12.25 13.35 -9.55
N ALA A 260 13.38 13.93 -9.17
CA ALA A 260 14.47 14.22 -10.10
C ALA A 260 15.00 12.94 -10.79
N ALA A 261 15.26 11.87 -10.04
CA ALA A 261 15.77 10.61 -10.60
C ALA A 261 14.75 9.92 -11.51
N ARG A 262 13.46 9.94 -11.13
CA ARG A 262 12.38 9.43 -11.98
C ARG A 262 12.29 10.23 -13.28
N ASP A 263 12.36 11.56 -13.20
CA ASP A 263 12.22 12.44 -14.37
C ASP A 263 13.41 12.26 -15.34
N GLU A 264 14.63 12.03 -14.84
CA GLU A 264 15.77 11.62 -15.67
C GLU A 264 15.47 10.34 -16.48
N TRP A 265 14.84 9.34 -15.86
CA TRP A 265 14.47 8.11 -16.56
C TRP A 265 13.32 8.32 -17.55
N ILE A 266 12.31 9.14 -17.21
CA ILE A 266 11.21 9.49 -18.12
C ILE A 266 11.75 10.09 -19.43
N GLU A 267 12.78 10.95 -19.35
CA GLU A 267 13.47 11.52 -20.53
C GLU A 267 14.15 10.47 -21.41
N VAL A 268 14.42 9.27 -20.90
CA VAL A 268 15.04 8.18 -21.64
C VAL A 268 14.00 7.29 -22.32
N TYR A 269 13.10 6.67 -21.55
CA TYR A 269 12.26 5.58 -22.09
C TYR A 269 11.04 6.05 -22.86
N LEU A 270 10.57 7.28 -22.62
CA LEU A 270 9.24 7.70 -23.07
C LEU A 270 9.26 8.54 -24.36
N GLN A 271 10.43 8.79 -24.93
CA GLN A 271 10.59 9.65 -26.12
C GLN A 271 9.79 9.15 -27.33
N ASP A 272 9.84 7.84 -27.62
CA ASP A 272 9.15 7.27 -28.78
C ASP A 272 7.62 7.32 -28.61
N ALA A 273 7.12 7.02 -27.42
CA ALA A 273 5.71 7.17 -27.06
C ALA A 273 5.24 8.62 -27.22
N PHE A 274 6.05 9.56 -26.74
CA PHE A 274 5.76 10.99 -26.81
C PHE A 274 5.63 11.46 -28.25
N GLN A 275 6.58 11.12 -29.13
CA GLN A 275 6.49 11.50 -30.55
C GLN A 275 5.28 10.88 -31.23
N ARG A 276 4.99 9.60 -30.95
CA ARG A 276 3.83 8.88 -31.50
C ARG A 276 2.50 9.51 -31.08
N ILE A 277 2.33 9.79 -29.79
CA ILE A 277 1.09 10.36 -29.24
C ILE A 277 0.92 11.82 -29.67
N LYS A 278 1.99 12.64 -29.60
CA LYS A 278 1.97 14.04 -30.03
C LYS A 278 1.62 14.17 -31.51
N GLY A 279 2.11 13.26 -32.36
CA GLY A 279 1.80 13.24 -33.80
C GLY A 279 0.32 13.08 -34.13
N ASN A 280 -0.48 12.57 -33.20
CA ASN A 280 -1.93 12.38 -33.36
C ASN A 280 -2.77 13.58 -32.89
N ILE A 281 -2.13 14.65 -32.40
CA ILE A 281 -2.78 15.85 -31.84
C ILE A 281 -2.47 17.07 -32.74
N SER A 282 -3.49 17.88 -33.01
CA SER A 282 -3.36 19.15 -33.74
C SER A 282 -4.18 20.26 -33.06
N GLY A 283 -3.81 21.52 -33.28
CA GLY A 283 -4.48 22.66 -32.63
C GLY A 283 -3.85 23.06 -31.29
N ASP A 284 -4.64 23.68 -30.42
CA ASP A 284 -4.20 24.33 -29.17
C ASP A 284 -4.27 23.36 -27.97
N LEU A 285 -3.47 22.29 -28.05
CA LEU A 285 -3.15 21.40 -26.94
C LEU A 285 -1.65 21.09 -27.01
N ASP A 286 -0.85 21.88 -26.28
CA ASP A 286 0.61 21.71 -26.25
C ASP A 286 0.98 20.44 -25.48
N TRP A 287 1.12 19.32 -26.19
CA TRP A 287 1.47 18.03 -25.58
C TRP A 287 2.97 17.96 -25.24
N THR A 288 3.26 17.61 -23.99
CA THR A 288 4.62 17.48 -23.43
C THR A 288 4.99 16.03 -23.13
N LEU A 289 6.27 15.78 -22.87
CA LEU A 289 6.73 14.46 -22.44
C LEU A 289 6.05 14.04 -21.12
N MET A 290 5.93 14.96 -20.17
CA MET A 290 5.27 14.67 -18.88
C MET A 290 3.77 14.38 -19.04
N ASP A 291 3.08 15.00 -20.00
CA ASP A 291 1.69 14.60 -20.33
C ASP A 291 1.62 13.14 -20.81
N THR A 292 2.65 12.67 -21.51
CA THR A 292 2.75 11.26 -21.93
C THR A 292 2.89 10.34 -20.73
N TYR A 293 3.69 10.72 -19.73
CA TYR A 293 3.81 9.95 -18.48
C TYR A 293 2.50 9.98 -17.68
N ASN A 294 1.86 11.14 -17.61
CA ASN A 294 0.57 11.31 -16.94
C ASN A 294 -0.54 10.48 -17.57
N ALA A 295 -0.48 10.24 -18.89
CA ALA A 295 -1.40 9.36 -19.60
C ALA A 295 -1.24 7.88 -19.18
N GLN A 296 -0.03 7.42 -18.86
CA GLN A 296 0.17 6.08 -18.29
C GLN A 296 -0.47 5.96 -16.91
N ALA A 297 -0.35 7.00 -16.10
CA ALA A 297 -0.98 7.06 -14.79
C ALA A 297 -2.52 7.11 -14.88
N LEU A 298 -3.07 7.83 -15.88
CA LEU A 298 -4.51 7.82 -16.18
C LEU A 298 -5.03 6.42 -16.52
N CYS A 299 -4.30 5.63 -17.31
CA CYS A 299 -4.67 4.24 -17.58
C CYS A 299 -4.88 3.44 -16.29
N ALA A 300 -3.93 3.52 -15.35
CA ALA A 300 -4.01 2.78 -14.10
C ALA A 300 -5.24 3.19 -13.27
N TYR A 301 -5.43 4.49 -13.06
CA TYR A 301 -6.53 4.99 -12.23
C TYR A 301 -7.90 4.89 -12.88
N GLU A 302 -8.03 5.14 -14.18
CA GLU A 302 -9.28 4.93 -14.90
C GLU A 302 -9.67 3.47 -14.92
N THR A 303 -8.73 2.54 -15.05
CA THR A 303 -9.08 1.11 -15.04
C THR A 303 -9.73 0.73 -13.71
N VAL A 304 -9.09 1.01 -12.57
CA VAL A 304 -9.65 0.62 -11.26
C VAL A 304 -10.91 1.41 -10.88
N SER A 305 -11.09 2.62 -11.42
CA SER A 305 -12.21 3.49 -11.06
C SER A 305 -13.43 3.30 -11.95
N LEU A 306 -13.21 3.14 -13.25
CA LEU A 306 -14.23 3.14 -14.30
C LEU A 306 -14.43 1.75 -14.93
N GLY A 307 -13.52 0.82 -14.65
CA GLY A 307 -13.51 -0.55 -15.18
C GLY A 307 -12.75 -0.70 -16.50
N PHE A 308 -12.33 0.40 -17.13
CA PHE A 308 -11.63 0.42 -18.41
C PHE A 308 -10.97 1.78 -18.66
N SER A 309 -9.88 1.80 -19.43
CA SER A 309 -9.26 3.04 -19.89
C SER A 309 -8.73 2.94 -21.33
N HIS A 310 -9.08 3.92 -22.16
CA HIS A 310 -8.54 4.07 -23.51
C HIS A 310 -7.05 4.45 -23.51
N TRP A 311 -6.54 5.03 -22.42
CA TRP A 311 -5.14 5.41 -22.32
C TRP A 311 -4.21 4.20 -22.35
N CYS A 312 -4.68 3.03 -21.90
CA CYS A 312 -3.83 1.85 -21.75
C CYS A 312 -3.24 1.35 -23.07
N SER A 313 -4.05 1.34 -24.13
CA SER A 313 -3.64 0.82 -25.44
C SER A 313 -2.71 1.75 -26.23
N LEU A 314 -2.49 2.98 -25.76
CA LEU A 314 -1.58 3.92 -26.41
C LEU A 314 -0.11 3.55 -26.25
N PHE A 315 0.19 2.68 -25.27
CA PHE A 315 1.54 2.33 -24.87
C PHE A 315 1.88 0.89 -25.24
N THR A 316 3.12 0.68 -25.66
CA THR A 316 3.67 -0.65 -25.89
C THR A 316 3.99 -1.36 -24.57
N LEU A 317 4.16 -2.67 -24.60
CA LEU A 317 4.58 -3.44 -23.42
C LEU A 317 5.93 -2.95 -22.84
N GLU A 318 6.89 -2.58 -23.71
CA GLU A 318 8.18 -2.04 -23.27
C GLU A 318 8.05 -0.67 -22.60
N GLU A 319 7.12 0.16 -23.05
CA GLU A 319 6.81 1.44 -22.41
C GLU A 319 6.14 1.25 -21.03
N TRP A 320 5.37 0.17 -20.85
CA TRP A 320 4.86 -0.25 -19.54
C TRP A 320 5.97 -0.78 -18.61
N ASP A 321 6.94 -1.52 -19.13
CA ASP A 321 8.14 -1.87 -18.35
C ASP A 321 8.91 -0.62 -17.90
N GLY A 322 8.98 0.39 -18.76
CA GLY A 322 9.57 1.69 -18.43
C GLY A 322 8.80 2.44 -17.34
N PHE A 323 7.46 2.37 -17.35
CA PHE A 323 6.61 2.96 -16.31
C PHE A 323 6.81 2.30 -14.95
N GLU A 324 6.78 0.95 -14.89
CA GLU A 324 7.11 0.18 -13.67
C GLU A 324 8.45 0.65 -13.10
N TYR A 325 9.48 0.66 -13.96
CA TYR A 325 10.84 0.99 -13.55
C TYR A 325 11.00 2.44 -13.09
N SER A 326 10.21 3.38 -13.62
CA SER A 326 10.21 4.77 -13.18
C SER A 326 9.77 4.92 -11.72
N LEU A 327 8.74 4.16 -11.33
CA LEU A 327 8.22 4.16 -9.97
C LEU A 327 9.08 3.30 -9.05
N ASP A 328 9.77 2.27 -9.56
CA ASP A 328 10.83 1.58 -8.81
C ASP A 328 11.93 2.54 -8.38
N ILE A 329 12.47 3.34 -9.30
CA ILE A 329 13.46 4.39 -9.02
C ILE A 329 12.91 5.37 -7.98
N GLY A 330 11.69 5.88 -8.21
CA GLY A 330 11.05 6.85 -7.33
C GLY A 330 10.88 6.35 -5.90
N PHE A 331 10.36 5.14 -5.71
CA PHE A 331 10.14 4.59 -4.37
C PHE A 331 11.44 4.16 -3.68
N GLN A 332 12.44 3.66 -4.43
CA GLN A 332 13.76 3.41 -3.85
C GLN A 332 14.39 4.70 -3.31
N ALA A 333 14.35 5.78 -4.09
CA ALA A 333 14.89 7.08 -3.71
C ALA A 333 14.07 7.79 -2.62
N GLY A 334 12.75 7.60 -2.61
CA GLY A 334 11.83 8.28 -1.70
C GLY A 334 11.75 7.61 -0.32
N ALA A 335 11.62 6.28 -0.30
CA ALA A 335 11.29 5.51 0.90
C ALA A 335 12.17 4.27 1.12
N GLY A 336 12.87 3.79 0.09
CA GLY A 336 13.69 2.58 0.15
C GLY A 336 15.11 2.80 0.69
N PHE A 337 15.98 1.85 0.37
CA PHE A 337 17.41 1.88 0.72
C PHE A 337 18.20 3.01 0.04
N LEU A 338 17.72 3.56 -1.07
CA LEU A 338 18.36 4.70 -1.72
C LEU A 338 17.84 6.05 -1.17
N SER A 339 16.97 6.03 -0.16
CA SER A 339 16.48 7.22 0.55
C SER A 339 17.33 7.53 1.79
N PRO A 340 17.72 8.79 2.04
CA PRO A 340 18.41 9.15 3.29
C PRO A 340 17.56 8.93 4.55
N VAL A 341 16.24 8.78 4.41
CA VAL A 341 15.32 8.63 5.55
C VAL A 341 14.59 7.29 5.55
N GLY A 342 14.90 6.38 4.61
CA GLY A 342 14.14 5.14 4.40
C GLY A 342 14.05 4.26 5.65
N ARG A 343 15.16 4.01 6.35
CA ARG A 343 15.15 3.27 7.61
C ARG A 343 14.44 4.04 8.72
N ALA A 344 14.77 5.33 8.85
CA ALA A 344 14.24 6.18 9.91
C ALA A 344 12.72 6.28 9.87
N VAL A 345 12.11 6.36 8.69
CA VAL A 345 10.65 6.42 8.53
C VAL A 345 9.96 5.13 9.01
N GLY A 346 10.56 3.96 8.79
CA GLY A 346 9.96 2.67 9.16
C GLY A 346 10.31 2.16 10.57
N ILE A 347 11.28 2.78 11.27
CA ILE A 347 11.85 2.17 12.47
C ILE A 347 10.93 2.21 13.70
N GLY A 348 10.01 3.19 13.79
CA GLY A 348 9.00 3.20 14.85
C GLY A 348 8.14 1.94 14.81
N TYR A 349 7.60 1.59 13.63
CA TYR A 349 6.77 0.39 13.44
C TYR A 349 7.56 -0.90 13.69
N THR A 350 8.82 -0.95 13.24
CA THR A 350 9.71 -2.08 13.48
C THR A 350 9.89 -2.34 14.98
N GLN A 351 10.12 -1.30 15.78
CA GLN A 351 10.24 -1.43 17.24
C GLN A 351 8.94 -1.88 17.90
N GLU A 352 7.79 -1.45 17.42
CA GLU A 352 6.48 -1.92 17.90
C GLU A 352 6.28 -3.42 17.65
N VAL A 353 6.61 -3.91 16.45
CA VAL A 353 6.55 -5.35 16.13
C VAL A 353 7.45 -6.15 17.08
N LEU A 354 8.67 -5.68 17.31
CA LEU A 354 9.62 -6.33 18.21
C LEU A 354 9.14 -6.31 19.67
N ALA A 355 8.52 -5.21 20.11
CA ALA A 355 7.95 -5.12 21.45
C ALA A 355 6.79 -6.11 21.66
N ARG A 356 5.92 -6.29 20.64
CA ARG A 356 4.88 -7.34 20.65
C ARG A 356 5.48 -8.75 20.70
N MET A 357 6.48 -9.01 19.88
CA MET A 357 7.22 -10.30 19.86
C MET A 357 7.89 -10.63 21.21
N GLN A 358 8.32 -9.60 21.95
CA GLN A 358 8.98 -9.74 23.25
C GLN A 358 8.02 -9.55 24.44
N HIS A 359 6.72 -9.40 24.16
CA HIS A 359 5.66 -9.23 25.16
C HIS A 359 5.88 -8.07 26.14
N HIS A 360 6.29 -6.90 25.64
CA HIS A 360 6.40 -5.70 26.47
C HIS A 360 5.85 -4.44 25.77
N VAL A 361 5.49 -3.46 26.58
CA VAL A 361 5.07 -2.12 26.12
C VAL A 361 6.28 -1.21 25.89
N ILE A 362 6.08 -0.10 25.17
CA ILE A 362 7.13 0.92 24.94
C ILE A 362 6.90 2.11 25.87
N THR A 363 7.87 2.37 26.75
CA THR A 363 7.70 3.35 27.86
C THR A 363 8.57 4.60 27.74
N SER A 364 9.53 4.60 26.82
CA SER A 364 10.44 5.73 26.55
C SER A 364 10.28 6.23 25.12
N PRO A 365 10.33 7.55 24.88
CA PRO A 365 10.28 8.10 23.53
C PRO A 365 11.30 7.44 22.61
N THR A 366 10.82 6.90 21.49
CA THR A 366 11.65 6.32 20.43
C THR A 366 10.99 6.56 19.09
N ALA A 367 11.76 7.02 18.11
CA ALA A 367 11.31 7.24 16.75
C ALA A 367 9.96 7.99 16.66
N GLN A 368 9.03 7.49 15.84
CA GLN A 368 7.67 8.03 15.68
C GLN A 368 6.62 7.40 16.60
N VAL A 369 7.03 6.60 17.59
CA VAL A 369 6.11 5.86 18.46
C VAL A 369 5.32 6.81 19.36
N ASN A 370 4.02 6.58 19.50
CA ASN A 370 3.18 7.34 20.41
C ASN A 370 3.15 6.67 21.79
N ILE A 371 3.99 7.13 22.71
CA ILE A 371 4.12 6.54 24.05
C ILE A 371 2.81 6.53 24.85
N THR A 372 1.88 7.45 24.59
CA THR A 372 0.58 7.44 25.28
C THR A 372 -0.26 6.22 24.89
N LEU A 373 -0.15 5.78 23.63
CA LEU A 373 -0.84 4.59 23.13
C LEU A 373 -0.04 3.32 23.44
N ASP A 374 1.28 3.37 23.25
CA ASP A 374 2.14 2.19 23.27
C ASP A 374 2.64 1.79 24.66
N ASN A 375 2.44 2.63 25.69
CA ASN A 375 2.70 2.28 27.08
C ASN A 375 1.50 1.60 27.78
N ASN A 376 0.39 1.39 27.06
CA ASN A 376 -0.88 0.96 27.61
C ASN A 376 -1.39 -0.26 26.85
N THR A 377 -1.57 -1.38 27.56
CA THR A 377 -2.03 -2.65 26.95
C THR A 377 -3.46 -2.61 26.42
N ALA A 378 -4.26 -1.58 26.76
CA ALA A 378 -5.59 -1.39 26.19
C ALA A 378 -5.56 -0.92 24.73
N THR A 379 -4.51 -0.20 24.33
CA THR A 379 -4.28 0.38 22.99
C THR A 379 -3.14 -0.34 22.26
N PHE A 380 -2.21 -0.91 23.01
CA PHE A 380 -1.10 -1.71 22.50
C PHE A 380 -1.00 -3.06 23.24
N PRO A 381 -1.92 -4.01 22.98
CA PRO A 381 -1.89 -5.31 23.64
C PRO A 381 -0.68 -6.14 23.19
N THR A 382 0.04 -6.72 24.15
CA THR A 382 1.28 -7.49 23.92
C THR A 382 1.07 -9.00 23.90
N ASP A 383 -0.09 -9.48 24.38
CA ASP A 383 -0.44 -10.91 24.45
C ASP A 383 -1.37 -11.33 23.30
N GLN A 384 -1.62 -10.43 22.35
CA GLN A 384 -2.47 -10.66 21.21
C GLN A 384 -1.74 -11.44 20.11
N THR A 385 -2.36 -12.53 19.64
CA THR A 385 -1.85 -13.41 18.59
C THR A 385 -2.14 -12.92 17.16
N LEU A 386 -3.19 -12.10 16.99
CA LEU A 386 -3.59 -11.51 15.71
C LEU A 386 -3.43 -10.00 15.75
N ASN A 387 -2.42 -9.45 15.07
CA ASN A 387 -2.19 -8.00 15.02
C ASN A 387 -2.39 -7.49 13.59
N PHE A 388 -3.37 -6.60 13.40
CA PHE A 388 -3.73 -6.06 12.09
C PHE A 388 -3.54 -4.55 12.07
N ASP A 389 -2.55 -4.09 11.31
CA ASP A 389 -2.24 -2.69 11.13
C ASP A 389 -2.43 -2.29 9.65
N PHE A 390 -2.90 -1.07 9.41
CA PHE A 390 -3.16 -0.55 8.06
C PHE A 390 -2.33 0.72 7.81
N SER A 391 -1.55 0.72 6.74
CA SER A 391 -0.55 1.75 6.41
C SER A 391 -0.53 2.09 4.91
N HIS A 392 0.47 2.86 4.46
CA HIS A 392 0.65 3.30 3.07
C HIS A 392 1.85 2.59 2.43
N ASP A 393 1.86 2.47 1.11
CA ASP A 393 2.96 1.88 0.31
C ASP A 393 4.34 2.36 0.75
N SER A 394 4.54 3.68 0.76
CA SER A 394 5.82 4.29 1.11
C SER A 394 6.29 3.98 2.52
N ASN A 395 5.35 3.90 3.47
CA ASN A 395 5.67 3.53 4.85
C ASN A 395 6.02 2.04 4.95
N ILE A 396 5.34 1.16 4.21
CA ILE A 396 5.67 -0.27 4.19
C ILE A 396 7.02 -0.52 3.51
N ILE A 397 7.36 0.17 2.41
CA ILE A 397 8.72 0.15 1.84
C ILE A 397 9.77 0.59 2.88
N SER A 398 9.46 1.64 3.65
CA SER A 398 10.33 2.11 4.74
C SER A 398 10.47 1.06 5.85
N ILE A 399 9.39 0.33 6.17
CA ILE A 399 9.39 -0.78 7.14
C ILE A 399 10.28 -1.93 6.64
N LEU A 400 10.16 -2.34 5.38
CA LEU A 400 11.04 -3.36 4.78
C LEU A 400 12.52 -2.93 4.85
N THR A 401 12.78 -1.64 4.64
CA THR A 401 14.11 -1.03 4.74
C THR A 401 14.60 -1.03 6.19
N ALA A 402 13.75 -0.69 7.16
CA ALA A 402 14.05 -0.65 8.59
C ALA A 402 14.34 -2.04 9.18
N PHE A 403 13.63 -3.08 8.74
CA PHE A 403 13.95 -4.48 9.08
C PHE A 403 15.28 -4.96 8.48
N GLY A 404 15.92 -4.18 7.61
CA GLY A 404 17.22 -4.48 7.04
C GLY A 404 17.19 -5.48 5.89
N LEU A 405 16.09 -5.55 5.12
CA LEU A 405 15.93 -6.46 3.98
C LEU A 405 16.74 -6.00 2.74
N THR A 406 18.06 -5.97 2.87
CA THR A 406 19.05 -5.49 1.89
C THR A 406 19.03 -6.23 0.55
N GLN A 407 18.38 -7.39 0.43
CA GLN A 407 18.08 -8.02 -0.87
C GLN A 407 17.32 -7.10 -1.83
N PHE A 408 16.68 -6.04 -1.32
CA PHE A 408 16.00 -5.02 -2.11
C PHE A 408 16.83 -3.75 -2.35
N ASN A 409 18.08 -3.65 -1.90
CA ASN A 409 18.87 -2.40 -1.89
C ASN A 409 19.59 -2.04 -3.20
N GLY A 410 19.42 -2.84 -4.26
CA GLY A 410 20.15 -2.66 -5.51
C GLY A 410 19.94 -1.27 -6.11
N PHE A 411 21.04 -0.64 -6.56
CA PHE A 411 20.98 0.63 -7.28
C PHE A 411 20.23 0.46 -8.62
N LEU A 412 19.33 1.40 -8.92
CA LEU A 412 18.53 1.39 -10.15
C LEU A 412 19.01 2.52 -11.08
N PRO A 413 19.77 2.23 -12.15
CA PRO A 413 20.25 3.27 -13.06
C PRO A 413 19.11 3.99 -13.77
N THR A 414 19.19 5.31 -13.90
CA THR A 414 18.21 6.17 -14.63
C THR A 414 18.39 6.15 -16.15
N THR A 415 19.21 5.24 -16.68
CA THR A 415 19.57 5.19 -18.11
C THR A 415 19.11 3.92 -18.83
N HIS A 416 18.73 2.88 -18.10
CA HIS A 416 18.23 1.62 -18.66
C HIS A 416 17.49 0.80 -17.60
N ILE A 417 16.62 -0.10 -18.05
CA ILE A 417 15.90 -1.03 -17.17
C ILE A 417 16.85 -2.14 -16.70
N LEU A 418 16.97 -2.32 -15.38
CA LEU A 418 17.59 -3.50 -14.79
C LEU A 418 16.55 -4.65 -14.71
N ARG A 419 16.66 -5.63 -15.61
CA ARG A 419 15.65 -6.71 -15.76
C ARG A 419 15.60 -7.68 -14.56
N ASP A 420 16.75 -8.01 -13.97
CA ASP A 420 16.87 -8.96 -12.86
C ASP A 420 16.83 -8.30 -11.47
N ARG A 421 16.38 -7.05 -11.40
CA ARG A 421 16.24 -6.31 -10.14
C ARG A 421 15.27 -7.02 -9.18
N GLN A 422 15.59 -6.95 -7.89
CA GLN A 422 14.74 -7.48 -6.82
C GLN A 422 13.70 -6.46 -6.35
N PHE A 423 13.98 -5.17 -6.49
CA PHE A 423 13.03 -4.09 -6.21
C PHE A 423 12.14 -3.88 -7.44
N VAL A 424 10.98 -4.51 -7.43
CA VAL A 424 9.89 -4.31 -8.41
C VAL A 424 8.66 -3.93 -7.61
N LEU A 425 8.24 -2.67 -7.70
CA LEU A 425 7.29 -2.07 -6.78
C LEU A 425 5.91 -2.71 -6.86
N SER A 426 5.47 -3.14 -8.04
CA SER A 426 4.22 -3.92 -8.18
C SER A 426 4.27 -5.27 -7.46
N TYR A 427 5.45 -5.83 -7.19
CA TYR A 427 5.62 -7.08 -6.44
C TYR A 427 5.77 -6.84 -4.94
N LEU A 428 6.18 -5.64 -4.53
CA LEU A 428 6.37 -5.26 -3.14
C LEU A 428 5.12 -4.61 -2.56
N GLU A 429 4.62 -3.54 -3.19
CA GLU A 429 3.52 -2.72 -2.68
C GLU A 429 2.54 -2.32 -3.79
N PRO A 430 1.84 -3.26 -4.46
CA PRO A 430 0.66 -2.94 -5.27
C PRO A 430 -0.49 -2.45 -4.38
N PHE A 431 -1.60 -1.97 -4.94
CA PHE A 431 -2.79 -1.70 -4.11
C PHE A 431 -3.18 -2.96 -3.34
N ALA A 432 -3.59 -2.81 -2.08
CA ALA A 432 -3.88 -3.92 -1.17
C ALA A 432 -2.71 -4.91 -0.97
N GLY A 433 -1.48 -4.48 -1.24
CA GLY A 433 -0.27 -5.19 -0.81
C GLY A 433 -0.18 -5.29 0.70
N ARG A 434 0.46 -6.34 1.20
CA ARG A 434 0.68 -6.53 2.65
C ARG A 434 1.91 -7.39 2.95
N LEU A 435 2.48 -7.09 4.11
CA LEU A 435 3.49 -7.90 4.77
C LEU A 435 2.87 -8.59 5.98
N ASP A 436 2.91 -9.92 6.00
CA ASP A 436 2.64 -10.74 7.16
C ASP A 436 3.95 -11.15 7.82
N ILE A 437 4.04 -10.95 9.14
CA ILE A 437 5.15 -11.41 9.97
C ILE A 437 4.61 -12.49 10.91
N GLU A 438 5.01 -13.72 10.67
CA GLU A 438 4.58 -14.88 11.44
C GLU A 438 5.64 -15.27 12.49
N VAL A 439 5.18 -15.72 13.67
CA VAL A 439 5.98 -16.55 14.57
C VAL A 439 5.47 -17.99 14.45
N ILE A 440 6.41 -18.90 14.24
CA ILE A 440 6.17 -20.32 13.99
C ILE A 440 6.83 -21.11 15.11
N GLN A 441 6.05 -21.90 15.84
CA GLN A 441 6.56 -22.74 16.93
C GLN A 441 6.69 -24.17 16.44
N ALA A 442 7.91 -24.71 16.47
CA ALA A 442 8.20 -26.07 16.06
C ALA A 442 8.59 -26.95 17.28
N PRO A 443 8.17 -28.22 17.30
CA PRO A 443 8.46 -29.13 18.42
C PRO A 443 9.94 -29.53 18.50
N LYS A 444 10.69 -29.31 17.41
CA LYS A 444 12.13 -29.55 17.26
C LYS A 444 12.69 -28.56 16.21
N PRO A 445 14.01 -28.36 16.12
CA PRO A 445 14.59 -27.49 15.11
C PRO A 445 14.23 -27.99 13.70
N VAL A 446 13.72 -27.10 12.86
CA VAL A 446 13.34 -27.40 11.48
C VAL A 446 14.59 -27.35 10.60
N ASN A 447 14.79 -28.40 9.80
CA ASN A 447 15.92 -28.51 8.91
C ASN A 447 15.94 -27.35 7.88
N PRO A 448 17.03 -26.56 7.79
CA PRO A 448 17.22 -25.52 6.77
C PRO A 448 16.98 -25.99 5.34
N THR A 449 17.30 -27.25 5.03
CA THR A 449 17.13 -27.86 3.71
C THR A 449 15.86 -28.70 3.69
N ARG A 450 14.72 -28.05 3.46
CA ARG A 450 13.38 -28.66 3.46
C ARG A 450 13.20 -29.74 2.39
N SER A 451 13.99 -29.66 1.31
CA SER A 451 13.99 -30.63 0.21
C SER A 451 14.65 -31.97 0.55
N GLY A 452 15.45 -32.05 1.63
CA GLY A 452 16.28 -33.21 1.98
C GLY A 452 15.56 -34.38 2.67
N GLY A 453 14.22 -34.38 2.72
CA GLY A 453 13.40 -35.47 3.29
C GLY A 453 13.37 -35.54 4.83
N GLN A 454 14.44 -35.14 5.52
CA GLN A 454 14.45 -34.99 6.98
C GLN A 454 13.93 -33.60 7.38
N ILE A 455 12.70 -33.56 7.89
CA ILE A 455 11.99 -32.32 8.28
C ILE A 455 12.55 -31.70 9.56
N TYR A 456 12.87 -32.52 10.56
CA TYR A 456 13.33 -32.10 11.88
C TYR A 456 14.73 -32.61 12.19
N LEU A 457 15.52 -31.75 12.82
CA LEU A 457 16.82 -32.07 13.41
C LEU A 457 16.64 -32.46 14.88
N GLU A 458 17.67 -33.06 15.48
CA GLU A 458 17.69 -33.27 16.93
C GLU A 458 17.97 -31.95 17.65
N GLY A 459 17.21 -31.68 18.70
CA GLY A 459 17.30 -30.47 19.50
C GLY A 459 15.99 -30.17 20.23
N GLU A 460 16.00 -29.06 20.97
CA GLU A 460 14.85 -28.56 21.71
C GLU A 460 13.82 -27.87 20.78
N PRO A 461 12.56 -27.70 21.24
CA PRO A 461 11.58 -26.87 20.53
C PRO A 461 12.18 -25.51 20.13
N THR A 462 11.87 -25.06 18.91
CA THR A 462 12.48 -23.87 18.33
C THR A 462 11.42 -23.01 17.67
N ASP A 463 11.48 -21.71 17.93
CA ASP A 463 10.58 -20.71 17.36
C ASP A 463 11.27 -20.01 16.18
N TYR A 464 10.51 -19.73 15.13
CA TYR A 464 10.98 -19.10 13.91
C TYR A 464 10.16 -17.86 13.55
N VAL A 465 10.80 -16.88 12.94
CA VAL A 465 10.17 -15.73 12.29
C VAL A 465 10.12 -15.98 10.79
N HIS A 466 8.97 -15.70 10.20
CA HIS A 466 8.73 -15.88 8.77
C HIS A 466 8.03 -14.65 8.19
N PHE A 467 8.61 -14.06 7.15
CA PHE A 467 8.06 -12.88 6.48
C PHE A 467 7.42 -13.32 5.17
N VAL A 468 6.15 -12.95 4.97
CA VAL A 468 5.39 -13.20 3.75
C VAL A 468 4.93 -11.87 3.18
N LEU A 469 5.46 -11.47 2.03
CA LEU A 469 5.06 -10.25 1.33
C LEU A 469 4.26 -10.63 0.09
N ASN A 470 2.99 -10.22 0.06
CA ASN A 470 2.07 -10.52 -1.03
C ASN A 470 2.00 -12.02 -1.37
N GLN A 471 1.83 -12.85 -0.35
CA GLN A 471 1.74 -14.32 -0.45
C GLN A 471 3.01 -15.00 -0.98
N ARG A 472 4.17 -14.36 -0.81
CA ARG A 472 5.48 -14.93 -1.14
C ARG A 472 6.44 -14.78 0.02
N THR A 473 7.16 -15.85 0.35
CA THR A 473 8.16 -15.84 1.40
C THR A 473 9.34 -14.94 1.04
N ILE A 474 9.66 -14.00 1.94
CA ILE A 474 10.91 -13.25 1.93
C ILE A 474 11.98 -14.09 2.63
N PRO A 475 13.06 -14.49 1.93
CA PRO A 475 14.13 -15.26 2.56
C PRO A 475 15.02 -14.38 3.43
N LEU A 476 14.78 -14.39 4.74
CA LEU A 476 15.45 -13.51 5.70
C LEU A 476 16.97 -13.64 5.66
N GLY A 477 17.49 -14.86 5.47
CA GLY A 477 18.92 -15.16 5.35
C GLY A 477 19.67 -14.46 4.20
N LYS A 478 18.96 -13.97 3.17
CA LYS A 478 19.61 -13.19 2.09
C LYS A 478 20.10 -11.83 2.57
N SER A 479 19.40 -11.24 3.53
CA SER A 479 19.70 -9.92 4.07
C SER A 479 20.30 -9.97 5.47
N LEU A 480 19.77 -10.86 6.31
CA LEU A 480 20.15 -11.07 7.70
C LEU A 480 20.99 -12.35 7.77
N LYS A 481 22.30 -12.23 7.57
CA LYS A 481 23.19 -13.38 7.31
C LYS A 481 23.20 -14.39 8.45
N GLU A 482 22.99 -13.93 9.67
CA GLU A 482 22.93 -14.71 10.90
C GLU A 482 21.76 -15.71 10.88
N CYS A 483 20.67 -15.41 10.15
CA CYS A 483 19.56 -16.34 9.95
C CYS A 483 19.94 -17.58 9.13
N GLY A 484 21.11 -17.56 8.47
CA GLY A 484 21.62 -18.65 7.65
C GLY A 484 20.88 -18.81 6.32
N ASN A 485 21.45 -19.63 5.43
CA ASN A 485 20.81 -19.94 4.15
C ASN A 485 19.79 -21.07 4.34
N ARG A 486 18.50 -20.74 4.36
CA ARG A 486 17.40 -21.69 4.53
C ARG A 486 16.47 -21.69 3.32
N ASP A 487 16.05 -22.87 2.87
CA ASP A 487 15.14 -23.04 1.75
C ASP A 487 13.74 -22.50 2.07
N ASP A 488 13.34 -22.53 3.35
CA ASP A 488 12.06 -22.01 3.85
C ASP A 488 12.08 -20.50 4.11
N GLY A 489 13.22 -19.83 3.97
CA GLY A 489 13.35 -18.39 4.18
C GLY A 489 13.13 -17.91 5.62
N TRP A 490 13.00 -18.82 6.59
CA TRP A 490 12.75 -18.49 7.99
C TRP A 490 14.00 -17.95 8.68
N CYS A 491 13.84 -17.42 9.89
CA CYS A 491 14.93 -17.11 10.80
C CYS A 491 14.60 -17.63 12.20
N GLU A 492 15.56 -18.21 12.93
CA GLU A 492 15.32 -18.57 14.33
C GLU A 492 15.01 -17.29 15.14
N MET A 493 13.96 -17.33 15.96
CA MET A 493 13.44 -16.15 16.67
C MET A 493 14.50 -15.41 17.48
N LYS A 494 15.32 -16.16 18.23
CA LYS A 494 16.39 -15.56 19.04
C LYS A 494 17.41 -14.82 18.17
N VAL A 495 17.84 -15.44 17.08
CA VAL A 495 18.77 -14.86 16.12
C VAL A 495 18.17 -13.62 15.46
N PHE A 496 16.89 -13.70 15.06
CA PHE A 496 16.19 -12.56 14.48
C PHE A 496 16.17 -11.37 15.44
N LEU A 497 15.76 -11.58 16.70
CA LEU A 497 15.71 -10.51 17.70
C LEU A 497 17.09 -9.89 17.98
N GLU A 498 18.16 -10.70 18.00
CA GLU A 498 19.55 -10.21 18.15
C GLU A 498 19.95 -9.31 16.98
N VAL A 499 19.71 -9.74 15.73
CA VAL A 499 20.02 -8.95 14.53
C VAL A 499 19.22 -7.64 14.48
N GLN A 500 17.95 -7.68 14.91
CA GLN A 500 17.09 -6.50 14.86
C GLN A 500 17.53 -5.40 15.86
N GLN A 501 18.27 -5.73 16.91
CA GLN A 501 18.89 -4.70 17.77
C GLN A 501 19.87 -3.82 16.97
N GLU A 502 20.67 -4.44 16.10
CA GLU A 502 21.58 -3.69 15.22
C GLU A 502 20.80 -2.84 14.20
N GLN A 503 19.72 -3.38 13.62
CA GLN A 503 18.91 -2.64 12.64
C GLN A 503 18.27 -1.37 13.24
N ILE A 504 17.83 -1.44 14.51
CA ILE A 504 17.33 -0.26 15.25
C ILE A 504 18.42 0.81 15.38
N GLU A 505 19.64 0.40 15.72
CA GLU A 505 20.74 1.35 15.86
C GLU A 505 21.13 1.99 14.53
N LEU A 506 21.12 1.23 13.43
CA LEU A 506 21.47 1.69 12.09
C LEU A 506 20.51 2.73 11.52
N ALA A 507 19.24 2.70 11.92
CA ALA A 507 18.24 3.65 11.44
C ALA A 507 18.55 5.10 11.81
N ASP A 508 19.27 5.32 12.92
CA ASP A 508 19.74 6.62 13.41
C ASP A 508 18.69 7.74 13.25
N TYR A 509 17.47 7.45 13.74
CA TYR A 509 16.26 8.23 13.48
C TYR A 509 16.44 9.74 13.69
N ASP A 510 17.02 10.14 14.82
CA ASP A 510 17.17 11.56 15.16
C ASP A 510 18.09 12.28 14.17
N TYR A 511 19.19 11.65 13.77
CA TYR A 511 20.10 12.21 12.79
C TYR A 511 19.48 12.23 11.40
N ALA A 512 18.85 11.13 10.97
CA ALA A 512 18.21 11.03 9.67
C ALA A 512 17.06 12.03 9.50
N CYS A 513 16.19 12.19 10.50
CA CYS A 513 15.00 13.03 10.39
C CYS A 513 15.22 14.49 10.81
N PHE A 514 16.16 14.78 11.73
CA PHE A 514 16.34 16.14 12.29
C PHE A 514 17.79 16.63 12.29
N GLY A 515 18.74 15.78 11.90
CA GLY A 515 20.16 16.13 11.81
C GLY A 515 20.46 17.15 10.72
N LYS A 516 21.68 17.67 10.75
CA LYS A 516 22.19 18.58 9.73
C LYS A 516 23.12 17.80 8.79
N TYR A 517 22.65 17.51 7.59
CA TYR A 517 23.44 16.98 6.48
C TYR A 517 23.05 17.70 5.18
N ARG A 518 23.94 17.63 4.19
CA ARG A 518 23.68 18.25 2.87
C ARG A 518 22.67 17.41 2.10
N ASP A 519 21.90 18.07 1.25
CA ASP A 519 21.05 17.37 0.29
C ASP A 519 21.88 16.38 -0.52
N LEU A 520 21.40 15.14 -0.55
CA LEU A 520 22.08 14.03 -1.22
C LEU A 520 21.52 13.87 -2.63
N LYS A 521 22.38 13.43 -3.54
CA LYS A 521 21.97 13.10 -4.90
C LYS A 521 21.59 11.63 -4.97
N TYR A 522 20.77 11.30 -5.96
CA TYR A 522 20.41 9.92 -6.24
C TYR A 522 21.67 9.07 -6.46
N GLY A 523 21.72 7.90 -5.82
CA GLY A 523 22.88 7.00 -5.82
C GLY A 523 23.96 7.29 -4.77
N HIS A 524 23.86 8.37 -3.98
CA HIS A 524 24.78 8.62 -2.86
C HIS A 524 24.41 7.84 -1.59
N VAL A 525 23.17 7.37 -1.48
CA VAL A 525 22.66 6.57 -0.36
C VAL A 525 22.41 5.15 -0.85
N ALA A 526 22.83 4.15 -0.08
CA ALA A 526 22.65 2.73 -0.42
C ALA A 526 22.06 1.88 0.73
N ASP A 527 21.94 2.47 1.93
CA ASP A 527 21.57 1.76 3.17
C ASP A 527 20.42 2.43 3.92
N GLY A 528 19.63 3.28 3.26
CA GLY A 528 18.42 3.87 3.83
C GLY A 528 18.66 4.92 4.92
N ARG A 529 19.86 5.52 4.97
CA ARG A 529 20.30 6.50 5.97
C ARG A 529 21.26 7.54 5.36
N PRO A 530 21.39 8.75 5.91
CA PRO A 530 22.25 9.78 5.33
C PRO A 530 23.74 9.49 5.60
N LEU A 531 24.61 9.99 4.73
CA LEU A 531 26.07 9.92 4.91
C LEU A 531 26.51 10.68 6.17
N GLY A 532 27.38 10.08 6.98
CA GLY A 532 27.89 10.68 8.21
C GLY A 532 27.10 10.35 9.48
N SER A 533 26.12 9.43 9.39
CA SER A 533 25.55 8.78 10.57
C SER A 533 26.68 8.19 11.43
N SER A 534 26.75 8.61 12.69
CA SER A 534 27.87 8.28 13.60
C SER A 534 27.93 6.80 14.00
N LYS A 535 26.91 6.03 13.61
CA LYS A 535 26.76 4.59 13.83
C LYS A 535 27.08 3.81 12.55
N SER A 536 28.25 4.05 11.96
CA SER A 536 28.73 3.25 10.81
C SER A 536 28.88 1.79 11.23
N SER A 537 28.25 0.88 10.48
CA SER A 537 28.52 -0.54 10.59
C SER A 537 29.87 -0.78 9.91
N THR A 538 30.60 -1.78 10.38
CA THR A 538 31.93 -2.17 9.92
C THR A 538 32.00 -2.60 8.43
N MET A 539 30.93 -2.43 7.65
CA MET A 539 30.84 -2.79 6.22
C MET A 539 31.23 -1.67 5.25
N ASP A 540 31.38 -0.41 5.68
CA ASP A 540 31.71 0.72 4.78
C ASP A 540 33.17 0.75 4.27
N ARG A 541 33.89 -0.39 4.28
CA ARG A 541 35.31 -0.46 3.84
C ARG A 541 35.59 -1.29 2.60
N VAL A 542 34.59 -1.70 1.83
CA VAL A 542 34.82 -2.35 0.54
C VAL A 542 33.85 -1.80 -0.52
N LEU A 543 34.19 -0.62 -1.05
CA LEU A 543 33.91 -0.22 -2.42
C LEU A 543 35.20 0.33 -3.04
#